data_AF-A0A8C3SUR2-F1
#
_entry.id   AF-A0A8C3SUR2-F1
#
_cell.length_a   1.000
_cell.length_b   1.000
_cell.length_c   1.000
_cell.angle_alpha   90.00
_cell.angle_beta   90.00
_cell.angle_gamma   90.00
#
_symmetry.space_group_name_H-M   'P 1'
#
loop_
_entity.id
_entity.type
_entity.pdbx_description
1 polymer ?
#
loop_
_entity_poly.entity_id
_entity_poly.type
_entity_poly.pdbx_seq_one_letter_code
_entity_poly.pdbx_strand_id
1 'polypeptide(L)'
;MSLNQVPVPGPSSASKPEGRKMKGSLSLVPVKLPQLRNKSSILDCSGPLPTSLQCDFIPKEILLALTSAASTAYSPEYLRPPKKNKSGSMRAPDGLWRHPIRRNKFKYLIDHPICLTGAGSKYTTLLEDSENRLRLFPSMKPSGRVEVVQLMKVMDTMLEKAGVDDEQIGITGPSQLHNVLEVLKTEQNIYNIVFHELIRQISVDCAERGELLSKLRQRYVNLLDRIPQQMRNLYKEMMAQRVMDRHITKELYNFKESVGQLTSELCEVRKHDFKVTREAERAHEELADAVRDAELNANLVEEYRELYELQRARLETQLLQLTQEKEIWSSATYDLAMKVIERNQLMLSRKLYVSEKAWTKVIRHFIVLLASQDTADLSNLQEMTEQFRELLNHVGVEVEHAENSSREKLRIVQNGLTKWMQYFQNNVM
;
A
#
# COMPACT_ATOMS: atom_id res chain seq x y z
N MET A 1 -40.05 -29.24 -51.55
CA MET A 1 -38.86 -29.97 -51.07
C MET A 1 -39.01 -30.17 -49.58
N SER A 2 -38.61 -31.34 -49.11
CA SER A 2 -39.17 -32.06 -47.97
C SER A 2 -39.20 -31.33 -46.62
N LEU A 3 -40.34 -31.51 -45.95
CA LEU A 3 -40.62 -31.23 -44.54
C LEU A 3 -39.80 -32.13 -43.60
N ASN A 4 -39.38 -31.61 -42.45
CA ASN A 4 -39.97 -31.96 -41.15
C ASN A 4 -39.30 -31.20 -39.99
N GLN A 5 -40.15 -30.59 -39.16
CA GLN A 5 -39.85 -30.08 -37.82
C GLN A 5 -39.86 -31.22 -36.78
N VAL A 6 -39.44 -30.85 -35.54
CA VAL A 6 -39.77 -31.44 -34.22
C VAL A 6 -38.70 -32.40 -33.64
N PRO A 7 -38.39 -32.45 -32.31
CA PRO A 7 -38.49 -31.44 -31.24
C PRO A 7 -37.28 -31.33 -30.27
N VAL A 8 -37.34 -30.29 -29.45
CA VAL A 8 -36.74 -30.12 -28.10
C VAL A 8 -37.10 -31.27 -27.13
N PRO A 9 -36.18 -31.71 -26.26
CA PRO A 9 -36.52 -32.39 -25.02
C PRO A 9 -36.62 -31.38 -23.86
N GLY A 10 -37.82 -31.23 -23.31
CA GLY A 10 -38.05 -30.67 -21.98
C GLY A 10 -37.76 -31.71 -20.88
N PRO A 11 -37.80 -31.30 -19.60
CA PRO A 11 -37.22 -32.04 -18.48
C PRO A 11 -38.12 -33.20 -18.04
N SER A 12 -37.52 -34.38 -17.80
CA SER A 12 -38.18 -35.48 -17.10
C SER A 12 -37.95 -35.37 -15.59
N SER A 13 -39.03 -35.17 -14.88
CA SER A 13 -39.22 -35.25 -13.43
C SER A 13 -39.35 -36.70 -12.93
N ALA A 14 -39.11 -36.86 -11.61
CA ALA A 14 -39.21 -38.06 -10.74
C ALA A 14 -37.87 -38.81 -10.58
N SER A 15 -37.36 -39.13 -9.38
CA SER A 15 -37.98 -39.32 -8.07
C SER A 15 -37.00 -39.00 -6.92
N LYS A 16 -37.52 -38.50 -5.80
CA LYS A 16 -36.84 -38.38 -4.50
C LYS A 16 -36.15 -39.71 -4.09
N PRO A 17 -34.99 -39.68 -3.43
CA PRO A 17 -34.66 -40.65 -2.41
C PRO A 17 -34.79 -40.00 -1.04
N GLU A 18 -35.76 -40.46 -0.26
CA GLU A 18 -35.79 -40.26 1.19
C GLU A 18 -34.53 -40.86 1.81
N GLY A 19 -33.99 -40.13 2.78
CA GLY A 19 -32.79 -40.52 3.49
C GLY A 19 -32.97 -41.78 4.33
N ARG A 20 -31.97 -42.64 4.30
CA ARG A 20 -31.68 -43.56 5.40
C ARG A 20 -30.19 -43.50 5.72
N LYS A 21 -29.88 -42.81 6.83
CA LYS A 21 -28.64 -42.99 7.58
C LYS A 21 -28.56 -44.45 8.03
N MET A 22 -27.56 -45.19 7.58
CA MET A 22 -27.05 -46.35 8.32
C MET A 22 -25.65 -46.03 8.82
N LYS A 23 -25.57 -45.75 10.12
CA LYS A 23 -24.36 -45.90 10.92
C LYS A 23 -24.21 -47.38 11.25
N GLY A 24 -23.00 -47.90 11.15
CA GLY A 24 -22.71 -49.30 11.51
C GLY A 24 -21.19 -49.53 11.56
N SER A 25 -20.56 -48.94 12.55
CA SER A 25 -19.19 -49.23 12.98
C SER A 25 -19.18 -50.49 13.85
N LEU A 26 -18.32 -51.47 13.54
CA LEU A 26 -17.86 -52.46 14.53
C LEU A 26 -16.34 -52.54 14.51
N SER A 27 -15.78 -52.00 15.59
CA SER A 27 -14.41 -52.11 16.07
C SER A 27 -14.16 -53.48 16.70
N LEU A 28 -13.06 -54.14 16.33
CA LEU A 28 -12.45 -55.22 17.10
C LEU A 28 -11.20 -54.67 17.81
N VAL A 29 -11.11 -55.00 19.09
CA VAL A 29 -10.24 -54.49 20.16
C VAL A 29 -8.78 -54.98 20.03
N PRO A 30 -7.77 -54.27 20.58
CA PRO A 30 -6.35 -54.52 20.29
C PRO A 30 -5.66 -55.47 21.28
N VAL A 31 -4.56 -56.09 20.81
CA VAL A 31 -3.64 -56.90 21.62
C VAL A 31 -2.26 -56.21 21.73
N LYS A 32 -1.73 -56.26 22.96
CA LYS A 32 -0.56 -55.66 23.61
C LYS A 32 0.74 -55.36 22.83
N LEU A 33 1.31 -54.21 23.22
CA LEU A 33 2.69 -53.67 23.16
C LEU A 33 3.86 -54.67 23.40
N PRO A 34 5.09 -54.28 22.98
CA PRO A 34 6.06 -53.81 23.99
C PRO A 34 6.78 -52.49 23.66
N GLN A 35 7.24 -51.86 24.75
CA GLN A 35 7.96 -50.59 24.87
C GLN A 35 9.39 -50.63 24.29
N LEU A 36 9.94 -49.47 23.90
CA LEU A 36 11.24 -49.00 24.41
C LEU A 36 11.63 -47.59 23.93
N ARG A 37 12.04 -46.79 24.93
CA ARG A 37 13.19 -45.87 24.95
C ARG A 37 12.96 -44.37 24.71
N ASN A 38 12.83 -43.70 25.85
CA ASN A 38 13.22 -42.32 26.15
C ASN A 38 14.43 -41.84 25.34
N LYS A 39 14.26 -40.73 24.62
CA LYS A 39 15.29 -39.70 24.41
C LYS A 39 14.62 -38.32 24.39
N SER A 40 14.92 -37.53 25.41
CA SER A 40 14.68 -36.10 25.47
C SER A 40 15.60 -35.38 24.46
N SER A 41 15.03 -34.64 23.53
CA SER A 41 15.75 -33.62 22.77
C SER A 41 14.99 -32.30 22.82
N ILE A 42 15.64 -31.37 23.50
CA ILE A 42 15.42 -29.92 23.50
C ILE A 42 15.22 -29.44 22.05
N LEU A 43 14.12 -28.72 21.80
CA LEU A 43 13.89 -27.98 20.56
C LEU A 43 13.87 -26.49 20.91
N ASP A 44 14.99 -25.85 20.60
CA ASP A 44 15.13 -24.41 20.49
C ASP A 44 14.22 -23.90 19.35
N CYS A 45 13.25 -23.07 19.72
CA CYS A 45 12.47 -22.30 18.75
C CYS A 45 13.26 -21.05 18.35
N SER A 46 14.03 -21.14 17.27
CA SER A 46 14.49 -19.95 16.54
C SER A 46 14.43 -20.20 15.03
N GLY A 47 13.41 -19.62 14.37
CA GLY A 47 13.23 -19.67 12.92
C GLY A 47 11.77 -19.54 12.49
N PRO A 48 11.40 -18.59 11.60
CA PRO A 48 10.01 -18.19 11.38
C PRO A 48 9.26 -19.07 10.37
N LEU A 49 7.95 -19.25 10.62
CA LEU A 49 6.95 -19.83 9.72
C LEU A 49 6.05 -18.71 9.13
N PRO A 50 5.27 -18.96 8.07
CA PRO A 50 5.29 -18.15 6.86
C PRO A 50 4.23 -17.05 6.80
N THR A 51 4.57 -16.05 6.01
CA THR A 51 3.82 -14.85 5.66
C THR A 51 2.54 -15.17 4.88
N SER A 52 1.39 -15.01 5.52
CA SER A 52 0.15 -14.69 4.81
C SER A 52 -0.67 -13.73 5.66
N LEU A 53 -1.02 -12.58 5.05
CA LEU A 53 -1.87 -11.50 5.57
C LEU A 53 -1.23 -10.48 6.55
N GLN A 54 -0.21 -9.72 6.11
CA GLN A 54 0.10 -8.40 6.72
C GLN A 54 0.59 -7.40 5.65
N CYS A 55 -0.32 -6.95 4.78
CA CYS A 55 -0.21 -5.62 4.17
C CYS A 55 -1.06 -4.69 5.05
N ASP A 56 -0.42 -3.82 5.82
CA ASP A 56 -0.95 -2.53 6.36
C ASP A 56 -0.12 -2.00 7.55
N PHE A 57 1.19 -2.23 7.57
CA PHE A 57 2.07 -1.55 8.52
C PHE A 57 3.05 -0.64 7.79
N ILE A 58 2.79 0.67 7.92
CA ILE A 58 3.76 1.71 7.58
C ILE A 58 5.00 1.46 8.45
N PRO A 59 6.18 1.25 7.86
CA PRO A 59 7.42 1.03 8.60
C PRO A 59 7.70 2.18 9.57
N LYS A 60 8.13 1.85 10.78
CA LYS A 60 8.33 2.82 11.87
C LYS A 60 9.35 3.89 11.50
N GLU A 61 10.26 3.59 10.58
CA GLU A 61 11.25 4.52 10.06
C GLU A 61 10.59 5.68 9.27
N ILE A 62 9.49 5.41 8.56
CA ILE A 62 8.74 6.42 7.79
C ILE A 62 7.95 7.33 8.74
N LEU A 63 7.36 6.77 9.80
CA LEU A 63 6.69 7.55 10.84
C LEU A 63 7.68 8.42 11.63
N LEU A 64 8.89 7.92 11.89
CA LEU A 64 9.97 8.70 12.51
C LEU A 64 10.50 9.80 11.58
N ALA A 65 10.62 9.56 10.27
CA ALA A 65 10.98 10.57 9.28
C ALA A 65 9.92 11.68 9.13
N LEU A 66 8.63 11.33 9.17
CA LEU A 66 7.53 12.30 9.10
C LEU A 66 7.38 13.12 10.39
N THR A 67 7.62 12.50 11.55
CA THR A 67 7.56 13.18 12.86
C THR A 67 8.79 14.08 13.10
N SER A 68 9.95 13.72 12.56
CA SER A 68 11.16 14.56 12.58
C SER A 68 11.08 15.74 11.61
N ALA A 69 10.41 15.59 10.46
CA ALA A 69 10.11 16.72 9.58
C ALA A 69 9.13 17.73 10.20
N ALA A 70 8.14 17.25 10.97
CA ALA A 70 7.12 18.09 11.60
C ALA A 70 7.58 18.82 12.88
N SER A 71 8.67 18.37 13.52
CA SER A 71 9.19 18.94 14.77
C SER A 71 10.39 19.89 14.59
N THR A 72 10.69 20.31 13.36
CA THR A 72 11.62 21.44 13.13
C THR A 72 10.96 22.77 13.51
N ALA A 73 10.89 23.03 14.81
CA ALA A 73 10.73 24.36 15.36
C ALA A 73 12.03 25.15 15.13
N TYR A 74 12.35 25.48 13.87
CA TYR A 74 13.19 26.60 13.43
C TYR A 74 13.12 26.66 11.90
N SER A 75 12.18 27.45 11.37
CA SER A 75 12.18 27.86 9.96
C SER A 75 13.22 28.99 9.75
N PRO A 76 14.08 28.93 8.72
CA PRO A 76 15.01 30.03 8.42
C PRO A 76 14.27 31.31 8.03
N GLU A 77 14.81 32.45 8.46
CA GLU A 77 14.21 33.79 8.52
C GLU A 77 13.87 34.47 7.17
N TYR A 78 13.97 33.75 6.04
CA TYR A 78 13.91 34.33 4.68
C TYR A 78 12.56 34.19 3.96
N LEU A 79 11.54 33.60 4.58
CA LEU A 79 10.22 33.42 3.95
C LEU A 79 9.05 34.11 4.69
N ARG A 80 9.31 35.23 5.39
CA ARG A 80 8.24 36.05 5.98
C ARG A 80 8.05 37.36 5.20
N PRO A 81 6.81 37.78 4.87
CA PRO A 81 6.56 39.08 4.26
C PRO A 81 6.92 40.22 5.24
N PRO A 82 7.44 41.36 4.76
CA PRO A 82 8.03 42.38 5.64
C PRO A 82 6.94 43.10 6.45
N LYS A 83 6.98 42.94 7.78
CA LYS A 83 6.18 43.74 8.72
C LYS A 83 6.88 45.09 8.95
N LYS A 84 6.28 46.18 8.46
CA LYS A 84 6.64 47.55 8.86
C LYS A 84 6.16 47.80 10.29
N ASN A 85 7.07 47.84 11.26
CA ASN A 85 6.82 48.44 12.56
C ASN A 85 7.40 49.86 12.59
N LYS A 86 6.50 50.84 12.74
CA LYS A 86 6.82 52.21 13.13
C LYS A 86 7.11 52.24 14.62
N SER A 87 8.26 52.80 15.00
CA SER A 87 8.46 53.48 16.28
C SER A 87 9.56 54.52 16.09
N GLY A 88 9.14 55.77 15.99
CA GLY A 88 10.01 56.94 15.79
C GLY A 88 9.13 58.19 15.87
N SER A 89 9.13 58.81 17.04
CA SER A 89 8.36 60.01 17.37
C SER A 89 8.70 61.16 16.41
N MET A 90 7.71 61.68 15.68
CA MET A 90 7.80 62.96 14.98
C MET A 90 6.64 63.84 15.43
N ARG A 91 6.99 64.98 16.05
CA ARG A 91 6.06 66.10 16.34
C ARG A 91 5.25 66.45 15.11
N ALA A 92 3.98 66.77 15.32
CA ALA A 92 3.12 67.39 14.31
C ALA A 92 3.76 68.68 13.79
N PRO A 93 3.94 68.84 12.46
CA PRO A 93 4.30 70.12 11.87
C PRO A 93 3.09 71.03 11.83
N ASP A 94 3.34 72.28 12.18
CA ASP A 94 2.38 73.35 12.35
C ASP A 94 1.61 73.71 11.07
N GLY A 95 0.41 74.27 11.24
CA GLY A 95 -0.63 74.47 10.24
C GLY A 95 -0.40 75.59 9.21
N LEU A 96 0.76 75.62 8.55
CA LEU A 96 1.09 76.66 7.56
C LEU A 96 0.47 76.47 6.16
N TRP A 97 -0.19 75.34 5.88
CA TRP A 97 -0.66 74.98 4.52
C TRP A 97 -2.13 75.30 4.21
N ARG A 98 -2.81 76.14 5.01
CA ARG A 98 -4.27 76.39 4.87
C ARG A 98 -4.66 77.73 4.23
N HIS A 99 -3.85 78.31 3.35
CA HIS A 99 -4.23 79.53 2.60
C HIS A 99 -4.03 79.41 1.08
N PRO A 100 -5.10 79.19 0.29
CA PRO A 100 -5.03 78.99 -1.16
C PRO A 100 -4.52 80.21 -1.93
N ILE A 101 -4.82 81.42 -1.45
CA ILE A 101 -4.63 82.67 -2.21
C ILE A 101 -3.16 83.11 -2.26
N ARG A 102 -2.32 82.70 -1.28
CA ARG A 102 -0.87 82.97 -1.29
C ARG A 102 -0.07 81.98 -2.15
N ARG A 103 -0.67 80.88 -2.58
CA ARG A 103 -0.01 79.82 -3.37
C ARG A 103 0.14 80.19 -4.86
N ASN A 104 -0.76 81.02 -5.39
CA ASN A 104 -0.70 81.43 -6.81
C ASN A 104 0.44 82.41 -7.11
N LYS A 105 0.91 83.19 -6.14
CA LYS A 105 2.02 84.13 -6.34
C LYS A 105 3.39 83.44 -6.48
N PHE A 106 3.50 82.18 -6.07
CA PHE A 106 4.74 81.38 -6.08
C PHE A 106 4.61 80.08 -6.88
N LYS A 107 3.53 79.91 -7.66
CA LYS A 107 3.29 78.70 -8.44
C LYS A 107 4.44 78.37 -9.40
N TYR A 108 4.99 79.40 -10.04
CA TYR A 108 6.13 79.28 -10.94
C TYR A 108 7.44 78.81 -10.26
N LEU A 109 7.61 79.06 -8.95
CA LEU A 109 8.78 78.62 -8.16
C LEU A 109 8.59 77.23 -7.55
N ILE A 110 7.34 76.78 -7.39
CA ILE A 110 7.00 75.44 -6.87
C ILE A 110 7.02 74.41 -7.99
N ASP A 111 6.60 74.78 -9.20
CA ASP A 111 6.56 73.87 -10.35
C ASP A 111 7.95 73.73 -11.03
N HIS A 112 8.89 74.65 -10.77
CA HIS A 112 10.29 74.59 -11.25
C HIS A 112 11.28 75.04 -10.16
N PRO A 113 11.64 74.18 -9.19
CA PRO A 113 12.62 74.55 -8.19
C PRO A 113 14.01 74.71 -8.82
N ILE A 114 14.65 75.86 -8.61
CA ILE A 114 16.09 76.05 -8.86
C ILE A 114 16.84 75.46 -7.66
N CYS A 115 17.42 74.27 -7.84
CA CYS A 115 18.21 73.61 -6.81
C CYS A 115 19.54 74.32 -6.58
N LEU A 116 19.66 75.11 -5.51
CA LEU A 116 20.92 75.68 -5.01
C LEU A 116 21.46 74.98 -3.76
N THR A 117 20.96 73.79 -3.43
CA THR A 117 21.46 73.01 -2.28
C THR A 117 21.71 71.57 -2.71
N GLY A 118 22.93 71.11 -2.47
CA GLY A 118 23.49 69.89 -3.04
C GLY A 118 22.71 68.64 -2.68
N ALA A 119 22.01 68.09 -3.68
CA ALA A 119 21.80 66.66 -3.91
C ALA A 119 20.97 66.48 -5.19
N GLY A 120 21.59 65.97 -6.26
CA GLY A 120 20.88 65.20 -7.29
C GLY A 120 20.34 65.94 -8.53
N SER A 121 21.20 66.63 -9.28
CA SER A 121 21.05 66.56 -10.74
C SER A 121 21.55 65.17 -11.17
N LYS A 122 20.67 64.31 -11.70
CA LYS A 122 21.00 62.93 -12.06
C LYS A 122 21.98 62.80 -13.25
N TYR A 123 22.50 63.92 -13.75
CA TYR A 123 23.39 64.00 -14.91
C TYR A 123 24.56 64.98 -14.73
N THR A 124 24.85 65.41 -13.50
CA THR A 124 26.09 66.16 -13.22
C THR A 124 27.20 65.19 -12.84
N THR A 125 28.16 65.02 -13.74
CA THR A 125 29.38 64.25 -13.49
C THR A 125 30.35 65.14 -12.74
N LEU A 126 30.52 64.90 -11.44
CA LEU A 126 31.60 65.48 -10.66
C LEU A 126 32.90 64.80 -11.11
N LEU A 127 33.69 65.49 -11.94
CA LEU A 127 35.10 65.19 -12.10
C LEU A 127 35.84 66.03 -11.06
N GLU A 128 36.38 65.39 -10.02
CA GLU A 128 37.33 66.02 -9.12
C GLU A 128 38.67 66.17 -9.84
N ASP A 129 39.06 67.41 -10.11
CA ASP A 129 40.42 67.77 -10.46
C ASP A 129 41.05 68.41 -9.21
N SER A 130 42.11 67.82 -8.68
CA SER A 130 42.65 68.14 -7.36
C SER A 130 43.42 69.47 -7.29
N GLU A 131 43.48 70.26 -8.36
CA GLU A 131 44.31 71.48 -8.36
C GLU A 131 43.60 72.77 -8.80
N ASN A 132 42.38 72.71 -9.35
CA ASN A 132 41.64 73.93 -9.73
C ASN A 132 40.15 73.82 -9.40
N ARG A 133 39.69 74.56 -8.38
CA ARG A 133 38.26 74.70 -7.97
C ARG A 133 37.40 75.46 -9.00
N LEU A 134 37.43 75.05 -10.26
CA LEU A 134 36.55 75.56 -11.31
C LEU A 134 35.61 74.43 -11.74
N ARG A 135 34.29 74.68 -11.70
CA ARG A 135 33.30 73.73 -12.24
C ARG A 135 33.55 73.56 -13.74
N LEU A 136 34.05 72.40 -14.15
CA LEU A 136 34.31 72.06 -15.55
C LEU A 136 33.01 71.73 -16.32
N PHE A 137 31.94 71.30 -15.62
CA PHE A 137 30.63 70.99 -16.20
C PHE A 137 29.47 71.26 -15.21
N PRO A 138 28.29 71.73 -15.67
CA PRO A 138 27.97 72.24 -17.02
C PRO A 138 28.50 73.67 -17.24
N SER A 139 28.93 73.98 -18.47
CA SER A 139 29.41 75.33 -18.80
C SER A 139 28.27 76.36 -18.85
N MET A 140 28.56 77.60 -18.45
CA MET A 140 27.64 78.74 -18.51
C MET A 140 27.49 79.34 -19.92
N LYS A 141 28.32 78.96 -20.91
CA LYS A 141 28.23 79.39 -22.32
C LYS A 141 28.23 78.19 -23.31
N PRO A 142 27.16 77.39 -23.33
CA PRO A 142 27.09 76.07 -23.96
C PRO A 142 27.56 75.92 -25.43
N SER A 143 27.63 76.99 -26.21
CA SER A 143 27.85 76.95 -27.67
C SER A 143 29.33 77.05 -28.09
N GLY A 144 30.27 77.06 -27.14
CA GLY A 144 31.70 77.14 -27.43
C GLY A 144 32.28 75.83 -27.99
N ARG A 145 33.14 75.92 -29.03
CA ARG A 145 33.86 74.75 -29.60
C ARG A 145 34.68 73.99 -28.54
N VAL A 146 35.23 74.70 -27.57
CA VAL A 146 36.02 74.11 -26.47
C VAL A 146 35.16 73.18 -25.60
N GLU A 147 33.88 73.49 -25.43
CA GLU A 147 32.97 72.77 -24.54
C GLU A 147 32.53 71.44 -25.15
N VAL A 148 32.30 71.41 -26.46
CA VAL A 148 32.04 70.17 -27.21
C VAL A 148 33.26 69.24 -27.17
N VAL A 149 34.47 69.80 -27.34
CA VAL A 149 35.73 69.02 -27.26
C VAL A 149 35.97 68.49 -25.85
N GLN A 150 35.64 69.26 -24.82
CA GLN A 150 35.69 68.79 -23.43
C GLN A 150 34.66 67.69 -23.18
N LEU A 151 33.43 67.83 -23.68
CA LEU A 151 32.38 66.80 -23.53
C LEU A 151 32.78 65.48 -24.19
N MET A 152 33.40 65.56 -25.37
CA MET A 152 33.94 64.39 -26.08
C MET A 152 35.02 63.69 -25.23
N LYS A 153 36.02 64.42 -24.73
CA LYS A 153 37.05 63.86 -23.84
C LYS A 153 36.44 63.23 -22.58
N VAL A 154 35.47 63.90 -21.97
CA VAL A 154 34.78 63.39 -20.77
C VAL A 154 34.02 62.09 -21.09
N MET A 155 33.33 62.03 -22.22
CA MET A 155 32.65 60.83 -22.69
C MET A 155 33.65 59.67 -22.89
N ASP A 156 34.76 59.92 -23.58
CA ASP A 156 35.81 58.91 -23.81
C ASP A 156 36.35 58.37 -22.49
N THR A 157 36.68 59.25 -21.53
CA THR A 157 37.13 58.81 -20.19
C THR A 157 36.08 58.04 -19.40
N MET A 158 34.79 58.30 -19.64
CA MET A 158 33.71 57.57 -18.98
C MET A 158 33.51 56.18 -19.58
N LEU A 159 33.67 56.05 -20.90
CA LEU A 159 33.58 54.78 -21.61
C LEU A 159 34.77 53.88 -21.25
N GLU A 160 35.99 54.43 -21.22
CA GLU A 160 37.20 53.72 -20.77
C GLU A 160 37.05 53.19 -19.33
N LYS A 161 36.54 54.03 -18.40
CA LYS A 161 36.30 53.61 -17.01
C LYS A 161 35.17 52.59 -16.85
N ALA A 162 34.23 52.57 -17.79
CA ALA A 162 33.13 51.60 -17.79
C ALA A 162 33.52 50.26 -18.41
N GLY A 163 34.72 50.15 -18.99
CA GLY A 163 35.26 48.90 -19.57
C GLY A 163 34.44 48.39 -20.75
N VAL A 164 33.82 49.29 -21.52
CA VAL A 164 32.92 48.93 -22.63
C VAL A 164 33.67 48.21 -23.77
N ASP A 165 34.95 48.52 -23.95
CA ASP A 165 35.83 47.93 -24.98
C ASP A 165 36.69 46.75 -24.50
N ASP A 166 36.63 46.41 -23.20
CA ASP A 166 37.39 45.28 -22.66
C ASP A 166 36.64 43.98 -22.95
N GLU A 167 37.10 43.22 -23.96
CA GLU A 167 36.53 41.91 -24.34
C GLU A 167 36.57 40.85 -23.21
N GLN A 168 37.29 41.12 -22.13
CA GLN A 168 37.46 40.25 -20.96
C GLN A 168 36.91 40.90 -19.69
N ILE A 169 35.62 41.25 -19.71
CA ILE A 169 34.88 41.59 -18.49
C ILE A 169 34.86 40.35 -17.59
N GLY A 170 35.72 40.38 -16.59
CA GLY A 170 35.74 39.42 -15.48
C GLY A 170 34.33 39.24 -14.92
N ILE A 171 34.03 38.01 -14.51
CA ILE A 171 32.71 37.61 -14.03
C ILE A 171 32.43 38.31 -12.69
N THR A 172 31.96 39.56 -12.74
CA THR A 172 31.60 40.32 -11.54
C THR A 172 30.14 40.03 -11.12
N GLY A 173 29.30 39.58 -12.06
CA GLY A 173 27.92 39.17 -11.81
C GLY A 173 27.65 37.65 -11.91
N PRO A 174 26.48 37.17 -11.42
CA PRO A 174 26.15 35.75 -11.31
C PRO A 174 25.97 34.99 -12.64
N SER A 175 25.93 35.68 -13.78
CA SER A 175 25.88 35.05 -15.11
C SER A 175 26.46 35.98 -16.17
N GLN A 176 26.94 35.42 -17.29
CA GLN A 176 27.41 36.20 -18.44
C GLN A 176 26.36 37.20 -18.94
N LEU A 177 25.09 36.80 -18.91
CA LEU A 177 23.96 37.69 -19.23
C LEU A 177 23.87 38.89 -18.27
N HIS A 178 24.05 38.66 -16.97
CA HIS A 178 23.96 39.74 -15.99
C HIS A 178 25.04 40.80 -16.22
N ASN A 179 26.25 40.36 -16.59
CA ASN A 179 27.37 41.25 -16.90
C ASN A 179 27.07 42.09 -18.15
N VAL A 180 26.58 41.48 -19.23
CA VAL A 180 26.19 42.21 -20.45
C VAL A 180 25.09 43.23 -20.17
N LEU A 181 24.09 42.87 -19.36
CA LEU A 181 23.03 43.80 -18.97
C LEU A 181 23.52 44.95 -18.09
N GLU A 182 24.54 44.71 -17.26
CA GLU A 182 25.15 45.74 -16.42
C GLU A 182 25.97 46.73 -17.23
N VAL A 183 26.80 46.23 -18.18
CA VAL A 183 27.57 47.06 -19.11
C VAL A 183 26.66 47.89 -20.02
N LEU A 184 25.60 47.30 -20.58
CA LEU A 184 24.62 48.05 -21.37
C LEU A 184 23.98 49.17 -20.57
N LYS A 185 23.73 48.95 -19.28
CA LYS A 185 23.13 49.96 -18.39
C LYS A 185 24.11 51.08 -18.06
N THR A 186 25.38 50.77 -17.81
CA THR A 186 26.41 51.79 -17.55
C THR A 186 26.67 52.63 -18.80
N GLU A 187 26.79 52.01 -19.97
CA GLU A 187 26.98 52.67 -21.25
C GLU A 187 25.79 53.58 -21.61
N GLN A 188 24.55 53.09 -21.46
CA GLN A 188 23.34 53.88 -21.68
C GLN A 188 23.28 55.11 -20.74
N ASN A 189 23.78 55.00 -19.50
CA ASN A 189 23.86 56.14 -18.59
C ASN A 189 24.87 57.19 -19.08
N ILE A 190 26.01 56.79 -19.64
CA ILE A 190 27.00 57.69 -20.22
C ILE A 190 26.39 58.43 -21.41
N TYR A 191 25.77 57.71 -22.36
CA TYR A 191 25.07 58.33 -23.48
C TYR A 191 23.97 59.28 -23.01
N ASN A 192 23.22 58.93 -21.95
CA ASN A 192 22.20 59.79 -21.38
C ASN A 192 22.76 61.13 -20.86
N ILE A 193 23.95 61.12 -20.26
CA ILE A 193 24.64 62.34 -19.78
C ILE A 193 25.03 63.21 -20.97
N VAL A 194 25.64 62.62 -21.99
CA VAL A 194 26.08 63.33 -23.20
C VAL A 194 24.90 63.90 -23.98
N PHE A 195 23.83 63.12 -24.17
CA PHE A 195 22.60 63.61 -24.83
C PHE A 195 21.95 64.78 -24.09
N HIS A 196 21.92 64.75 -22.75
CA HIS A 196 21.40 65.89 -21.97
C HIS A 196 22.20 67.16 -22.22
N GLU A 197 23.52 67.05 -22.27
CA GLU A 197 24.38 68.20 -22.53
C GLU A 197 24.26 68.68 -23.99
N LEU A 198 24.24 67.78 -24.97
CA LEU A 198 24.03 68.16 -26.38
C LEU A 198 22.68 68.84 -26.61
N ILE A 199 21.60 68.33 -26.00
CA ILE A 199 20.28 68.97 -26.06
C ILE A 199 20.34 70.37 -25.46
N ARG A 200 21.01 70.54 -24.32
CA ARG A 200 21.21 71.85 -23.69
C ARG A 200 21.94 72.81 -24.63
N GLN A 201 23.02 72.36 -25.27
CA GLN A 201 23.83 73.17 -26.18
C GLN A 201 23.05 73.61 -27.43
N ILE A 202 22.38 72.66 -28.08
CA ILE A 202 21.60 72.93 -29.30
C ILE A 202 20.38 73.80 -29.01
N SER A 203 19.77 73.66 -27.83
CA SER A 203 18.58 74.46 -27.46
C SER A 203 18.88 75.94 -27.26
N VAL A 204 20.14 76.31 -26.97
CA VAL A 204 20.55 77.73 -26.85
C VAL A 204 20.57 78.42 -28.22
N ASP A 205 20.96 77.71 -29.27
CA ASP A 205 20.97 78.25 -30.64
C ASP A 205 19.60 78.12 -31.31
N CYS A 206 18.93 76.98 -31.14
CA CYS A 206 17.60 76.70 -31.71
C CYS A 206 16.81 75.72 -30.83
N ALA A 207 15.83 76.26 -30.10
CA ALA A 207 14.98 75.47 -29.19
C ALA A 207 14.24 74.32 -29.90
N GLU A 208 13.78 74.52 -31.15
CA GLU A 208 13.06 73.51 -31.93
C GLU A 208 13.94 72.31 -32.28
N ARG A 209 15.22 72.53 -32.62
CA ARG A 209 16.19 71.47 -32.86
C ARG A 209 16.51 70.70 -31.57
N GLY A 210 16.62 71.42 -30.46
CA GLY A 210 16.77 70.82 -29.12
C GLY A 210 15.58 69.94 -28.73
N GLU A 211 14.35 70.40 -29.01
CA GLU A 211 13.12 69.62 -28.78
C GLU A 211 13.07 68.36 -29.64
N LEU A 212 13.44 68.44 -30.92
CA LEU A 212 13.52 67.28 -31.80
C LEU A 212 14.54 66.25 -31.30
N LEU A 213 15.73 66.69 -30.86
CA LEU A 213 16.76 65.81 -30.31
C LEU A 213 16.31 65.17 -28.99
N SER A 214 15.58 65.90 -28.15
CA SER A 214 14.96 65.37 -26.94
C SER A 214 13.94 64.27 -27.25
N LYS A 215 13.06 64.48 -28.25
CA LYS A 215 12.12 63.46 -28.74
C LYS A 215 12.83 62.23 -29.29
N LEU A 216 13.91 62.42 -30.06
CA LEU A 216 14.71 61.32 -30.61
C LEU A 216 15.34 60.48 -29.51
N ARG A 217 15.99 61.14 -28.54
CA ARG A 217 16.59 60.48 -27.39
C ARG A 217 15.56 59.72 -26.55
N GLN A 218 14.38 60.30 -26.30
CA GLN A 218 13.31 59.58 -25.59
C GLN A 218 12.89 58.30 -26.32
N ARG A 219 12.84 58.31 -27.66
CA ARG A 219 12.55 57.11 -28.46
C ARG A 219 13.67 56.06 -28.34
N TYR A 220 14.93 56.47 -28.39
CA TYR A 220 16.07 55.56 -28.22
C TYR A 220 16.15 54.97 -26.82
N VAL A 221 15.94 55.76 -25.77
CA VAL A 221 15.90 55.25 -24.38
C VAL A 221 14.77 54.23 -24.23
N ASN A 222 13.57 54.54 -24.73
CA ASN A 222 12.44 53.61 -24.69
C ASN A 222 12.70 52.31 -25.49
N LEU A 223 13.50 52.37 -26.57
CA LEU A 223 13.89 51.19 -27.34
C LEU A 223 14.92 50.35 -26.58
N LEU A 224 15.97 51.00 -26.08
CA LEU A 224 17.05 50.34 -25.35
C LEU A 224 16.57 49.77 -24.02
N ASP A 225 15.63 50.38 -23.32
CA ASP A 225 15.06 49.86 -22.07
C ASP A 225 14.23 48.57 -22.28
N ARG A 226 13.67 48.36 -23.47
CA ARG A 226 12.88 47.14 -23.79
C ARG A 226 13.76 45.91 -23.94
N ILE A 227 14.98 46.07 -24.43
CA ILE A 227 15.89 44.95 -24.75
C ILE A 227 16.30 44.19 -23.47
N PRO A 228 16.82 44.83 -22.41
CA PRO A 228 17.12 44.18 -21.13
C PRO A 228 15.92 43.46 -20.51
N GLN A 229 14.72 44.05 -20.64
CA GLN A 229 13.51 43.46 -20.09
C GLN A 229 13.10 42.19 -20.84
N GLN A 230 13.17 42.19 -22.17
CA GLN A 230 12.93 40.98 -22.97
C GLN A 230 13.99 39.91 -22.69
N MET A 231 15.27 40.29 -22.62
CA MET A 231 16.37 39.38 -22.37
C MET A 231 16.26 38.71 -20.99
N ARG A 232 15.82 39.45 -19.96
CA ARG A 232 15.57 38.92 -18.63
C ARG A 232 14.40 37.93 -18.61
N ASN A 233 13.35 38.17 -19.38
CA ASN A 233 12.22 37.24 -19.49
C ASN A 233 12.63 35.94 -20.19
N LEU A 234 13.33 36.05 -21.33
CA LEU A 234 13.87 34.90 -22.05
C LEU A 234 14.80 34.05 -21.17
N TYR A 235 15.64 34.70 -20.35
CA TYR A 235 16.50 33.97 -19.42
C TYR A 235 15.71 33.23 -18.34
N LYS A 236 14.67 33.85 -17.77
CA LYS A 236 13.80 33.19 -16.78
C LYS A 236 13.09 31.98 -17.39
N GLU A 237 12.56 32.12 -18.59
CA GLU A 237 11.93 31.03 -19.35
C GLU A 237 12.93 29.91 -19.64
N MET A 238 14.13 30.24 -20.10
CA MET A 238 15.21 29.27 -20.33
C MET A 238 15.61 28.54 -19.03
N MET A 239 15.71 29.24 -17.91
CA MET A 239 16.01 28.60 -16.62
C MET A 239 14.88 27.67 -16.18
N ALA A 240 13.63 28.09 -16.32
CA ALA A 240 12.46 27.25 -16.02
C ALA A 240 12.45 25.99 -16.89
N GLN A 241 12.73 26.13 -18.19
CA GLN A 241 12.85 25.01 -19.12
C GLN A 241 13.97 24.04 -18.69
N ARG A 242 15.16 24.53 -18.36
CA ARG A 242 16.26 23.68 -17.86
C ARG A 242 15.90 22.92 -16.58
N VAL A 243 15.13 23.52 -15.69
CA VAL A 243 14.66 22.85 -14.46
C VAL A 243 13.64 21.77 -14.80
N MET A 244 12.68 22.05 -15.69
CA MET A 244 11.71 21.06 -16.16
C MET A 244 12.41 19.89 -16.87
N ASP A 245 13.36 20.15 -17.75
CA ASP A 245 14.11 19.11 -18.48
C ASP A 245 14.85 18.18 -17.51
N ARG A 246 15.46 18.73 -16.45
CA ARG A 246 16.10 17.93 -15.39
C ARG A 246 15.09 17.05 -14.65
N HIS A 247 13.91 17.59 -14.33
CA HIS A 247 12.86 16.83 -13.66
C HIS A 247 12.34 15.70 -14.54
N ILE A 248 12.02 15.99 -15.81
CA ILE A 248 11.57 14.98 -16.77
C ILE A 248 12.62 13.88 -16.93
N THR A 249 13.90 14.24 -17.05
CA THR A 249 15.00 13.28 -17.16
C THR A 249 15.08 12.38 -15.92
N LYS A 250 14.88 12.93 -14.72
CA LYS A 250 14.85 12.17 -13.47
C LYS A 250 13.66 11.21 -13.42
N GLU A 251 12.48 11.66 -13.78
CA GLU A 251 11.28 10.81 -13.80
C GLU A 251 11.39 9.70 -14.85
N LEU A 252 12.00 9.96 -16.01
CA LEU A 252 12.28 8.92 -17.00
C LEU A 252 13.25 7.86 -16.48
N TYR A 253 14.25 8.27 -15.69
CA TYR A 253 15.17 7.33 -15.05
C TYR A 253 14.44 6.46 -14.02
N ASN A 254 13.64 7.07 -13.14
CA ASN A 254 12.84 6.35 -12.14
C ASN A 254 11.88 5.36 -12.81
N PHE A 255 11.17 5.81 -13.86
CA PHE A 255 10.26 4.96 -14.64
C PHE A 255 11.00 3.78 -15.26
N LYS A 256 12.17 4.01 -15.87
CA LYS A 256 13.01 2.94 -16.43
C LYS A 256 13.41 1.92 -15.37
N GLU A 257 13.77 2.37 -14.16
CA GLU A 257 14.14 1.50 -13.06
C GLU A 257 12.94 0.65 -12.58
N SER A 258 11.77 1.26 -12.39
CA SER A 258 10.54 0.54 -12.05
C SER A 258 10.14 -0.49 -13.11
N VAL A 259 10.23 -0.13 -14.39
CA VAL A 259 9.98 -1.07 -15.50
C VAL A 259 11.00 -2.20 -15.49
N GLY A 260 12.27 -1.91 -15.18
CA GLY A 260 13.32 -2.92 -15.04
C GLY A 260 13.02 -3.92 -13.92
N GLN A 261 12.60 -3.43 -12.75
CA GLN A 261 12.18 -4.26 -11.62
C GLN A 261 10.99 -5.15 -11.99
N LEU A 262 9.92 -4.57 -12.54
CA LEU A 262 8.73 -5.32 -12.98
C LEU A 262 9.07 -6.39 -14.03
N THR A 263 9.97 -6.09 -14.96
CA THR A 263 10.41 -7.04 -15.98
C THR A 263 11.18 -8.21 -15.36
N SER A 264 12.02 -7.93 -14.35
CA SER A 264 12.75 -8.98 -13.62
C SER A 264 11.83 -9.86 -12.78
N GLU A 265 10.86 -9.28 -12.08
CA GLU A 265 9.85 -10.01 -11.32
C GLU A 265 9.00 -10.91 -12.22
N LEU A 266 8.59 -10.39 -13.39
CA LEU A 266 7.84 -11.17 -14.37
C LEU A 266 8.64 -12.38 -14.88
N CYS A 267 9.96 -12.25 -15.04
CA CYS A 267 10.83 -13.35 -15.42
C CYS A 267 10.85 -14.46 -14.34
N GLU A 268 11.00 -14.06 -13.07
CA GLU A 268 10.97 -15.01 -11.95
C GLU A 268 9.61 -15.68 -11.80
N VAL A 269 8.51 -14.94 -11.95
CA VAL A 269 7.15 -15.51 -11.93
C VAL A 269 6.97 -16.53 -13.05
N ARG A 270 7.40 -16.24 -14.29
CA ARG A 270 7.32 -17.21 -15.40
C ARG A 270 8.15 -18.46 -15.15
N LYS A 271 9.33 -18.32 -14.55
CA LYS A 271 10.19 -19.46 -14.20
C LYS A 271 9.57 -20.31 -13.10
N HIS A 272 8.93 -19.68 -12.12
CA HIS A 272 8.18 -20.36 -11.08
C HIS A 272 6.98 -21.10 -11.66
N ASP A 273 6.19 -20.44 -12.51
CA ASP A 273 5.03 -21.01 -13.20
C ASP A 273 5.42 -22.29 -13.95
N PHE A 274 6.49 -22.24 -14.77
CA PHE A 274 7.01 -23.41 -15.47
C PHE A 274 7.38 -24.57 -14.54
N LYS A 275 7.98 -24.29 -13.38
CA LYS A 275 8.33 -25.33 -12.40
C LYS A 275 7.08 -25.95 -11.78
N VAL A 276 6.12 -25.12 -11.37
CA VAL A 276 4.87 -25.58 -10.77
C VAL A 276 4.06 -26.41 -11.76
N THR A 277 3.95 -25.99 -13.02
CA THR A 277 3.28 -26.78 -14.06
C THR A 277 3.93 -28.16 -14.20
N ARG A 278 5.27 -28.22 -14.26
CA ARG A 278 6.00 -29.49 -14.35
C ARG A 278 5.86 -30.38 -13.10
N GLU A 279 5.77 -29.79 -11.92
CA GLU A 279 5.49 -30.51 -10.68
C GLU A 279 4.06 -31.06 -10.66
N ALA A 280 3.09 -30.27 -11.11
CA ALA A 280 1.71 -30.70 -11.25
C ALA A 280 1.57 -31.85 -12.27
N GLU A 281 2.22 -31.75 -13.43
CA GLU A 281 2.25 -32.83 -14.44
C GLU A 281 2.80 -34.13 -13.86
N ARG A 282 3.93 -34.07 -13.15
CA ARG A 282 4.50 -35.26 -12.49
C ARG A 282 3.58 -35.84 -11.43
N ALA A 283 2.96 -35.01 -10.60
CA ALA A 283 2.01 -35.47 -9.61
C ALA A 283 0.77 -36.12 -10.25
N HIS A 284 0.32 -35.61 -11.41
CA HIS A 284 -0.76 -36.22 -12.17
C HIS A 284 -0.37 -37.57 -12.77
N GLU A 285 0.85 -37.72 -13.29
CA GLU A 285 1.38 -39.00 -13.76
C GLU A 285 1.47 -40.02 -12.61
N GLU A 286 2.08 -39.63 -11.49
CA GLU A 286 2.19 -40.49 -10.29
C GLU A 286 0.82 -40.92 -9.75
N LEU A 287 -0.15 -40.00 -9.74
CA LEU A 287 -1.52 -40.31 -9.34
C LEU A 287 -2.20 -41.28 -10.32
N ALA A 288 -2.00 -41.09 -11.62
CA ALA A 288 -2.55 -42.00 -12.62
C ALA A 288 -1.98 -43.42 -12.48
N ASP A 289 -0.70 -43.55 -12.14
CA ASP A 289 -0.06 -44.83 -11.87
C ASP A 289 -0.64 -45.49 -10.61
N ALA A 290 -0.74 -44.73 -9.52
CA ALA A 290 -1.32 -45.22 -8.26
C ALA A 290 -2.79 -45.65 -8.41
N VAL A 291 -3.58 -44.95 -9.23
CA VAL A 291 -4.97 -45.33 -9.52
C VAL A 291 -5.02 -46.66 -10.28
N ARG A 292 -4.18 -46.84 -11.30
CA ARG A 292 -4.13 -48.12 -12.04
C ARG A 292 -3.74 -49.29 -11.12
N ASP A 293 -2.76 -49.08 -10.25
CA ASP A 293 -2.36 -50.11 -9.27
C ASP A 293 -3.48 -50.41 -8.26
N ALA A 294 -4.21 -49.38 -7.81
CA ALA A 294 -5.36 -49.55 -6.93
C ALA A 294 -6.50 -50.33 -7.62
N GLU A 295 -6.76 -50.08 -8.90
CA GLU A 295 -7.74 -50.83 -9.69
C GLU A 295 -7.35 -52.30 -9.84
N LEU A 296 -6.09 -52.61 -10.15
CA LEU A 296 -5.60 -53.99 -10.22
C LEU A 296 -5.73 -54.71 -8.87
N ASN A 297 -5.37 -54.03 -7.77
CA ASN A 297 -5.52 -54.58 -6.43
C ASN A 297 -6.99 -54.80 -6.04
N ALA A 298 -7.88 -53.88 -6.42
CA ALA A 298 -9.32 -54.02 -6.18
C ALA A 298 -9.89 -55.23 -6.93
N ASN A 299 -9.51 -55.42 -8.20
CA ASN A 299 -9.92 -56.58 -8.98
C ASN A 299 -9.45 -57.89 -8.34
N LEU A 300 -8.19 -57.95 -7.89
CA LEU A 300 -7.65 -59.11 -7.20
C LEU A 300 -8.42 -59.42 -5.90
N VAL A 301 -8.76 -58.40 -5.10
CA VAL A 301 -9.56 -58.59 -3.88
C VAL A 301 -10.96 -59.11 -4.18
N GLU A 302 -11.58 -58.64 -5.28
CA GLU A 302 -12.88 -59.13 -5.71
C GLU A 302 -12.80 -60.60 -6.13
N GLU A 303 -11.78 -61.01 -6.88
CA GLU A 303 -11.54 -62.42 -7.23
C GLU A 303 -11.37 -63.30 -5.98
N TYR A 304 -10.61 -62.84 -4.97
CA TYR A 304 -10.50 -63.56 -3.70
C TYR A 304 -11.84 -63.66 -2.99
N ARG A 305 -12.62 -62.58 -2.97
CA ARG A 305 -13.95 -62.57 -2.35
C ARG A 305 -14.87 -63.60 -3.00
N GLU A 306 -14.93 -63.65 -4.32
CA GLU A 306 -15.73 -64.63 -5.07
C GLU A 306 -15.33 -66.08 -4.69
N LEU A 307 -14.03 -66.36 -4.60
CA LEU A 307 -13.53 -67.68 -4.17
C LEU A 307 -13.93 -68.02 -2.74
N TYR A 308 -13.85 -67.06 -1.81
CA TYR A 308 -14.29 -67.24 -0.42
C TYR A 308 -15.81 -67.49 -0.33
N GLU A 309 -16.61 -66.75 -1.10
CA GLU A 309 -18.07 -66.93 -1.15
C GLU A 309 -18.45 -68.32 -1.70
N LEU A 310 -17.77 -68.79 -2.75
CA LEU A 310 -17.95 -70.15 -3.29
C LEU A 310 -17.60 -71.24 -2.27
N GLN A 311 -16.47 -71.10 -1.57
CA GLN A 311 -16.07 -72.05 -0.54
C GLN A 311 -17.09 -72.08 0.61
N ARG A 312 -17.54 -70.90 1.05
CA ARG A 312 -18.53 -70.77 2.10
C ARG A 312 -19.85 -71.44 1.70
N ALA A 313 -20.36 -71.20 0.49
CA ALA A 313 -21.58 -71.82 -0.01
C ALA A 313 -21.47 -73.36 -0.05
N ARG A 314 -20.32 -73.90 -0.46
CA ARG A 314 -20.06 -75.35 -0.42
C ARG A 314 -20.13 -75.90 1.01
N LEU A 315 -19.46 -75.24 1.96
CA LEU A 315 -19.44 -75.67 3.37
C LEU A 315 -20.82 -75.56 4.01
N GLU A 316 -21.57 -74.49 3.73
CA GLU A 316 -22.95 -74.32 4.21
C GLU A 316 -23.85 -75.44 3.70
N THR A 317 -23.71 -75.83 2.43
CA THR A 317 -24.45 -76.96 1.85
C THR A 317 -24.11 -78.29 2.55
N GLN A 318 -22.83 -78.55 2.82
CA GLN A 318 -22.38 -79.73 3.55
C GLN A 318 -22.91 -79.76 5.00
N LEU A 319 -22.88 -78.61 5.68
CA LEU A 319 -23.47 -78.48 7.02
C LEU A 319 -24.98 -78.76 6.99
N LEU A 320 -25.69 -78.27 5.98
CA LEU A 320 -27.11 -78.52 5.80
C LEU A 320 -27.40 -80.01 5.60
N GLN A 321 -26.60 -80.72 4.79
CA GLN A 321 -26.73 -82.16 4.62
C GLN A 321 -26.44 -82.92 5.92
N LEU A 322 -25.33 -82.63 6.60
CA LEU A 322 -24.96 -83.28 7.86
C LEU A 322 -25.98 -83.03 8.98
N THR A 323 -26.55 -81.82 9.03
CA THR A 323 -27.62 -81.51 9.99
C THR A 323 -28.88 -82.31 9.69
N GLN A 324 -29.29 -82.43 8.42
CA GLN A 324 -30.43 -83.28 8.03
C GLN A 324 -30.19 -84.75 8.37
N GLU A 325 -29.02 -85.30 8.04
CA GLU A 325 -28.65 -86.67 8.39
C GLU A 325 -28.68 -86.89 9.90
N LYS A 326 -28.11 -85.96 10.67
CA LYS A 326 -28.16 -85.99 12.14
C LYS A 326 -29.59 -86.02 12.65
N GLU A 327 -30.48 -85.17 12.12
CA GLU A 327 -31.89 -85.15 12.53
C GLU A 327 -32.56 -86.50 12.23
N ILE A 328 -32.37 -87.07 11.02
CA ILE A 328 -32.91 -88.37 10.63
C ILE A 328 -32.39 -89.50 11.55
N TRP A 329 -31.08 -89.53 11.80
CA TRP A 329 -30.48 -90.52 12.70
C TRP A 329 -30.99 -90.38 14.12
N SER A 330 -31.14 -89.14 14.61
CA SER A 330 -31.68 -88.85 15.93
C SER A 330 -33.14 -89.26 16.07
N SER A 331 -33.97 -89.05 15.04
CA SER A 331 -35.36 -89.50 15.05
C SER A 331 -35.47 -91.02 14.97
N ALA A 332 -34.66 -91.68 14.14
CA ALA A 332 -34.64 -93.14 14.04
C ALA A 332 -34.18 -93.81 15.34
N THR A 333 -33.12 -93.29 15.97
CA THR A 333 -32.68 -93.79 17.29
C THR A 333 -33.71 -93.51 18.38
N TYR A 334 -34.38 -92.35 18.33
CA TYR A 334 -35.48 -92.04 19.23
C TYR A 334 -36.65 -93.02 19.06
N ASP A 335 -37.09 -93.28 17.84
CA ASP A 335 -38.18 -94.22 17.54
C ASP A 335 -37.82 -95.65 17.98
N LEU A 336 -36.58 -96.06 17.74
CA LEU A 336 -36.07 -97.35 18.21
C LEU A 336 -36.07 -97.42 19.74
N ALA A 337 -35.56 -96.39 20.42
CA ALA A 337 -35.55 -96.31 21.88
C ALA A 337 -36.98 -96.39 22.44
N MET A 338 -37.94 -95.66 21.83
CA MET A 338 -39.34 -95.72 22.22
C MET A 338 -39.93 -97.13 22.05
N LYS A 339 -39.70 -97.78 20.91
CA LYS A 339 -40.15 -99.18 20.68
C LYS A 339 -39.55 -100.17 21.69
N VAL A 340 -38.28 -99.99 22.08
CA VAL A 340 -37.62 -100.82 23.10
C VAL A 340 -38.23 -100.58 24.49
N ILE A 341 -38.48 -99.32 24.85
CA ILE A 341 -39.11 -98.92 26.11
C ILE A 341 -40.52 -99.49 26.22
N GLU A 342 -41.30 -99.42 25.14
CA GLU A 342 -42.66 -99.97 25.08
C GLU A 342 -42.68 -101.50 25.18
N ARG A 343 -41.83 -102.19 24.40
CA ARG A 343 -41.75 -103.66 24.44
C ARG A 343 -41.31 -104.20 25.80
N ASN A 344 -40.39 -103.52 26.47
CA ASN A 344 -39.82 -103.96 27.75
C ASN A 344 -40.56 -103.38 28.98
N GLN A 345 -41.69 -102.68 28.77
CA GLN A 345 -42.47 -102.01 29.83
C GLN A 345 -41.63 -101.14 30.78
N LEU A 346 -40.63 -100.43 30.24
CA LEU A 346 -39.73 -99.57 31.02
C LEU A 346 -40.44 -98.25 31.39
N MET A 347 -41.39 -98.32 32.32
CA MET A 347 -42.24 -97.18 32.70
C MET A 347 -41.45 -95.98 33.26
N LEU A 348 -40.28 -96.23 33.86
CA LEU A 348 -39.44 -95.18 34.44
C LEU A 348 -38.77 -94.34 33.36
N SER A 349 -38.22 -94.95 32.31
CA SER A 349 -37.56 -94.22 31.20
C SER A 349 -38.55 -93.39 30.39
N ARG A 350 -39.77 -93.90 30.17
CA ARG A 350 -40.85 -93.14 29.51
C ARG A 350 -41.22 -91.87 30.30
N LYS A 351 -41.35 -91.98 31.63
CA LYS A 351 -41.62 -90.82 32.50
C LYS A 351 -40.47 -89.81 32.49
N LEU A 352 -39.23 -90.30 32.46
CA LEU A 352 -38.02 -89.47 32.44
C LEU A 352 -37.86 -88.70 31.11
N TYR A 353 -38.25 -89.31 29.98
CA TYR A 353 -38.26 -88.62 28.69
C TYR A 353 -39.33 -87.51 28.62
N VAL A 354 -40.54 -87.79 29.11
CA VAL A 354 -41.60 -86.77 29.15
C VAL A 354 -41.20 -85.60 30.06
N SER A 355 -40.51 -85.87 31.18
CA SER A 355 -39.99 -84.81 32.04
C SER A 355 -38.87 -84.02 31.35
N GLU A 356 -37.93 -84.65 30.64
CA GLU A 356 -36.91 -83.96 29.83
C GLU A 356 -37.55 -83.03 28.77
N LYS A 357 -38.60 -83.48 28.06
CA LYS A 357 -39.33 -82.64 27.10
C LYS A 357 -40.09 -81.49 27.74
N ALA A 358 -40.59 -81.67 28.96
CA ALA A 358 -41.16 -80.57 29.73
C ALA A 358 -40.09 -79.56 30.13
N TRP A 359 -38.95 -80.03 30.66
CA TRP A 359 -37.81 -79.20 31.04
C TRP A 359 -37.25 -78.40 29.86
N THR A 360 -37.09 -79.02 28.68
CA THR A 360 -36.60 -78.32 27.48
C THR A 360 -37.56 -77.24 26.99
N LYS A 361 -38.89 -77.44 27.08
CA LYS A 361 -39.87 -76.38 26.79
C LYS A 361 -39.77 -75.22 27.77
N VAL A 362 -39.64 -75.52 29.06
CA VAL A 362 -39.48 -74.50 30.11
C VAL A 362 -38.18 -73.72 29.91
N ILE A 363 -37.06 -74.39 29.63
CA ILE A 363 -35.77 -73.74 29.36
C ILE A 363 -35.86 -72.84 28.12
N ARG A 364 -36.50 -73.30 27.03
CA ARG A 364 -36.71 -72.45 25.84
C ARG A 364 -37.52 -71.19 26.16
N HIS A 365 -38.56 -71.31 26.98
CA HIS A 365 -39.34 -70.16 27.42
C HIS A 365 -38.47 -69.17 28.21
N PHE A 366 -37.63 -69.65 29.15
CA PHE A 366 -36.70 -68.80 29.88
C PHE A 366 -35.65 -68.14 28.99
N ILE A 367 -35.11 -68.84 27.99
CA ILE A 367 -34.16 -68.24 27.03
C ILE A 367 -34.81 -67.08 26.27
N VAL A 368 -36.04 -67.25 25.79
CA VAL A 368 -36.77 -66.20 25.08
C VAL A 368 -37.09 -65.02 26.02
N LEU A 369 -37.51 -65.32 27.26
CA LEU A 369 -37.83 -64.29 28.25
C LEU A 369 -36.59 -63.48 28.63
N LEU A 370 -35.46 -64.14 28.88
CA LEU A 370 -34.18 -63.48 29.13
C LEU A 370 -33.74 -62.63 27.94
N ALA A 371 -33.82 -63.16 26.71
CA ALA A 371 -33.49 -62.38 25.51
C ALA A 371 -34.39 -61.13 25.37
N SER A 372 -35.68 -61.24 25.69
CA SER A 372 -36.58 -60.08 25.69
C SER A 372 -36.23 -59.05 26.77
N GLN A 373 -35.84 -59.52 27.96
CA GLN A 373 -35.38 -58.65 29.04
C GLN A 373 -34.07 -57.95 28.66
N ASP A 374 -33.10 -58.68 28.10
CA ASP A 374 -31.83 -58.12 27.62
C ASP A 374 -32.07 -57.03 26.56
N THR A 375 -33.03 -57.22 25.66
CA THR A 375 -33.38 -56.18 24.69
C THR A 375 -34.02 -54.95 25.32
N ALA A 376 -34.84 -55.12 26.37
CA ALA A 376 -35.44 -54.01 27.11
C ALA A 376 -34.38 -53.23 27.89
N ASP A 377 -33.49 -53.93 28.59
CA ASP A 377 -32.40 -53.33 29.37
C ASP A 377 -31.43 -52.57 28.46
N LEU A 378 -31.13 -53.12 27.28
CA LEU A 378 -30.30 -52.44 26.27
C LEU A 378 -30.96 -51.15 25.78
N SER A 379 -32.29 -51.14 25.58
CA SER A 379 -33.02 -49.93 25.20
C SER A 379 -33.00 -48.87 26.31
N ASN A 380 -33.16 -49.27 27.57
CA ASN A 380 -33.05 -48.36 28.72
C ASN A 380 -31.64 -47.78 28.85
N LEU A 381 -30.59 -48.60 28.66
CA LEU A 381 -29.21 -48.12 28.67
C LEU A 381 -28.94 -47.14 27.54
N GLN A 382 -29.48 -47.38 26.34
CA GLN A 382 -29.37 -46.45 25.22
C GLN A 382 -30.03 -45.10 25.54
N GLU A 383 -31.22 -45.11 26.17
CA GLU A 383 -31.90 -43.88 26.59
C GLU A 383 -31.11 -43.10 27.64
N MET A 384 -30.62 -43.76 28.69
CA MET A 384 -29.80 -43.12 29.72
C MET A 384 -28.48 -42.57 29.16
N THR A 385 -27.86 -43.28 28.21
CA THR A 385 -26.65 -42.83 27.52
C THR A 385 -26.91 -41.57 26.70
N GLU A 386 -28.08 -41.50 26.05
CA GLU A 386 -28.50 -40.33 25.29
C GLU A 386 -28.76 -39.12 26.19
N GLN A 387 -29.47 -39.30 27.32
CA GLN A 387 -29.68 -38.25 28.32
C GLN A 387 -28.35 -37.73 28.89
N PHE A 388 -27.40 -38.63 29.19
CA PHE A 388 -26.06 -38.24 29.65
C PHE A 388 -25.31 -37.43 28.59
N ARG A 389 -25.43 -37.81 27.31
CA ARG A 389 -24.83 -37.09 26.19
C ARG A 389 -25.41 -35.68 26.03
N GLU A 390 -26.71 -35.51 26.21
CA GLU A 390 -27.36 -34.19 26.21
C GLU A 390 -26.88 -33.31 27.37
N LEU A 391 -26.79 -33.85 28.58
CA LEU A 391 -26.24 -33.14 29.74
C LEU A 391 -24.78 -32.71 29.52
N LEU A 392 -23.93 -33.59 28.99
CA LEU A 392 -22.54 -33.27 28.66
C LEU A 392 -22.43 -32.15 27.63
N ASN A 393 -23.29 -32.16 26.60
CA ASN A 393 -23.32 -31.09 25.61
C ASN A 393 -23.74 -29.76 26.24
N HIS A 394 -24.72 -29.77 27.14
CA HIS A 394 -25.16 -28.56 27.83
C HIS A 394 -24.02 -27.98 28.71
N VAL A 395 -23.36 -28.82 29.51
CA VAL A 395 -22.19 -28.41 30.30
C VAL A 395 -21.06 -27.89 29.40
N GLY A 396 -20.82 -28.54 28.25
CA GLY A 396 -19.85 -28.08 27.27
C GLY A 396 -20.13 -26.65 26.78
N VAL A 397 -21.39 -26.34 26.46
CA VAL A 397 -21.82 -25.00 26.06
C VAL A 397 -21.65 -23.98 27.20
N GLU A 398 -21.99 -24.36 28.44
CA GLU A 398 -21.81 -23.48 29.60
C GLU A 398 -20.33 -23.15 29.86
N VAL A 399 -19.45 -24.16 29.75
CA VAL A 399 -18.00 -23.99 29.92
C VAL A 399 -17.45 -23.08 28.82
N GLU A 400 -17.83 -23.28 27.56
CA GLU A 400 -17.40 -22.43 26.45
C GLU A 400 -17.86 -20.98 26.65
N HIS A 401 -19.10 -20.78 27.11
CA HIS A 401 -19.63 -19.45 27.41
C HIS A 401 -18.86 -18.78 28.57
N ALA A 402 -18.58 -19.52 29.64
CA ALA A 402 -17.80 -19.03 30.77
C ALA A 402 -16.36 -18.67 30.38
N GLU A 403 -15.72 -19.50 29.55
CA GLU A 403 -14.38 -19.24 29.02
C GLU A 403 -14.38 -17.98 28.16
N ASN A 404 -15.33 -17.85 27.23
CA ASN A 404 -15.48 -16.66 26.39
C ASN A 404 -15.70 -15.39 27.21
N SER A 405 -16.55 -15.45 28.25
CA SER A 405 -16.79 -14.34 29.18
C SER A 405 -15.53 -13.94 29.95
N SER A 406 -14.76 -14.92 30.45
CA SER A 406 -13.51 -14.66 31.17
C SER A 406 -12.43 -14.08 30.25
N ARG A 407 -12.34 -14.55 29.00
CA ARG A 407 -11.44 -14.01 27.97
C ARG A 407 -11.75 -12.56 27.64
N GLU A 408 -13.02 -12.22 27.50
CA GLU A 408 -13.42 -10.83 27.25
C GLU A 408 -13.10 -9.92 28.44
N LYS A 409 -13.34 -10.38 29.67
CA LYS A 409 -12.93 -9.65 30.88
C LYS A 409 -11.41 -9.42 30.92
N LEU A 410 -10.60 -10.43 30.61
CA LEU A 410 -9.15 -10.31 30.52
C LEU A 410 -8.72 -9.31 29.45
N ARG A 411 -9.39 -9.31 28.29
CA ARG A 411 -9.13 -8.36 27.20
C ARG A 411 -9.44 -6.92 27.62
N ILE A 412 -10.52 -6.70 28.36
CA ILE A 412 -10.85 -5.38 28.93
C ILE A 412 -9.74 -4.93 29.90
N VAL A 413 -9.27 -5.81 30.79
CA VAL A 413 -8.19 -5.49 31.74
C VAL A 413 -6.87 -5.19 31.00
N GLN A 414 -6.51 -5.97 29.99
CA GLN A 414 -5.34 -5.74 29.14
C GLN A 414 -5.43 -4.40 28.41
N ASN A 415 -6.59 -4.07 27.85
CA ASN A 415 -6.84 -2.77 27.22
C ASN A 415 -6.77 -1.61 28.22
N GLY A 416 -7.19 -1.84 29.48
CA GLY A 416 -7.02 -0.89 30.57
C GLY A 416 -5.53 -0.67 30.88
N LEU A 417 -4.78 -1.75 31.11
CA LEU A 417 -3.35 -1.71 31.42
C LEU A 417 -2.54 -1.03 30.30
N THR A 418 -2.85 -1.30 29.03
CA THR A 418 -2.19 -0.65 27.89
C THR A 418 -2.50 0.84 27.82
N LYS A 419 -3.74 1.27 28.11
CA LYS A 419 -4.09 2.70 28.25
C LYS A 419 -3.31 3.37 29.39
N TRP A 420 -3.21 2.71 30.55
CA TRP A 420 -2.41 3.21 31.67
C TRP A 420 -0.92 3.30 31.29
N MET A 421 -0.39 2.29 30.63
CA MET A 421 1.00 2.28 30.15
C MET A 421 1.26 3.42 29.15
N GLN A 422 0.34 3.67 28.21
CA GLN A 422 0.41 4.84 27.31
C GLN A 422 0.30 6.16 28.07
N TYR A 423 -0.57 6.25 29.08
CA TYR A 423 -0.70 7.44 29.92
C TYR A 423 0.60 7.74 30.68
N PHE A 424 1.25 6.72 31.24
CA PHE A 424 2.53 6.88 31.94
C PHE A 424 3.67 7.22 30.98
N GLN A 425 3.68 6.65 29.77
CA GLN A 425 4.64 7.02 28.72
C GLN A 425 4.49 8.48 28.25
N ASN A 426 3.27 9.03 28.30
CA ASN A 426 2.99 10.38 27.81
C ASN A 426 3.08 11.49 28.88
N ASN A 427 3.07 11.17 30.17
CA ASN A 427 3.00 12.15 31.27
C ASN A 427 4.16 12.08 32.28
N VAL A 428 5.07 11.11 32.17
CA VAL A 428 6.18 10.92 33.13
C VAL A 428 7.56 10.89 32.44
N MET A 429 7.61 11.03 31.11
CA MET A 429 8.79 11.45 30.32
C MET A 429 8.46 12.79 29.67
#